data_AF-A0A4Z2J200-F1
#
_entry.id   AF-A0A4Z2J200-F1
#
_cell.length_a   1.000
_cell.length_b   1.000
_cell.length_c   1.000
_cell.angle_alpha   90.00
_cell.angle_beta   90.00
_cell.angle_gamma   90.00
#
_symmetry.space_group_name_H-M   'P 1'
#
loop_
_entity.id
_entity.type
_entity.pdbx_description
1 polymer ?
#
loop_
_entity_poly.entity_id
_entity_poly.type
_entity_poly.pdbx_seq_one_letter_code
_entity_poly.pdbx_strand_id
1 'polypeptide(L)'
;MDAGSQVFYSYGVCTSVLTSLGSYNKYSNNCYRDCVYLCLLNSLTSFVAGFAIFSVLGFMAKEQGVDISMVAESGPGLAFIAYPHAVALMPLPQLWAIFFFIMIIFLGLDSEFVSQEALVTSISDMYPDFFQNHCRRKLLLLAIAVGSFLVGLLMVTEGGLYIFQLFDYYACSGMTLLLFAILQSLCIGWVYGKVNF
;
A
#
# COMPACT_ATOMS: atom_id res chain seq x y z
N MET A 1 -18.04 2.94 -8.25
CA MET A 1 -16.79 3.74 -8.34
C MET A 1 -15.79 3.27 -7.29
N ASP A 2 -16.26 3.06 -6.06
CA ASP A 2 -15.43 2.62 -4.92
C ASP A 2 -14.76 1.27 -5.14
N ALA A 3 -15.48 0.26 -5.63
CA ALA A 3 -14.89 -1.06 -5.91
C ALA A 3 -13.75 -0.99 -6.95
N GLY A 4 -13.89 -0.16 -7.98
CA GLY A 4 -12.84 0.06 -8.97
C GLY A 4 -11.62 0.73 -8.33
N SER A 5 -11.84 1.84 -7.62
CA SER A 5 -10.77 2.58 -6.94
C SER A 5 -10.02 1.72 -5.91
N GLN A 6 -10.76 0.88 -5.16
CA GLN A 6 -10.20 -0.07 -4.21
C GLN A 6 -9.29 -1.10 -4.90
N VAL A 7 -9.69 -1.62 -6.06
CA VAL A 7 -8.87 -2.55 -6.84
C VAL A 7 -7.60 -1.85 -7.31
N PHE A 8 -7.70 -0.68 -7.95
CA PHE A 8 -6.52 0.06 -8.43
C PHE A 8 -5.52 0.35 -7.31
N TYR A 9 -6.02 0.83 -6.16
CA TYR A 9 -5.21 1.15 -5.00
C TYR A 9 -4.59 -0.11 -4.36
N SER A 10 -5.40 -1.15 -4.11
CA SER A 10 -4.96 -2.39 -3.46
C SER A 10 -3.87 -3.11 -4.23
N TYR A 11 -3.91 -3.07 -5.56
CA TYR A 11 -2.88 -3.68 -6.42
C TYR A 11 -1.73 -2.73 -6.75
N GLY A 12 -1.81 -1.45 -6.39
CA GLY A 12 -0.84 -0.44 -6.81
C GLY A 12 -0.72 -0.32 -8.34
N VAL A 13 -1.82 -0.55 -9.08
CA VAL A 13 -1.78 -0.50 -10.55
C VAL A 13 -1.51 0.93 -10.99
N CYS A 14 -0.70 1.10 -12.03
CA CYS A 14 -0.27 2.39 -12.57
C CYS A 14 0.64 3.20 -11.64
N THR A 15 1.00 2.65 -10.48
CA THR A 15 2.20 3.07 -9.75
C THR A 15 3.41 2.44 -10.43
N SER A 16 4.54 3.15 -10.50
CA SER A 16 5.77 2.64 -11.15
C SER A 16 6.32 1.36 -10.51
N VAL A 17 5.74 0.91 -9.39
CA VAL A 17 6.09 -0.29 -8.64
C VAL A 17 6.06 -1.55 -9.49
N LEU A 18 4.92 -1.90 -10.07
CA LEU A 18 4.80 -3.17 -10.80
C LEU A 18 5.67 -3.19 -12.06
N THR A 19 5.83 -2.04 -12.72
CA THR A 19 6.73 -1.90 -13.88
C THR A 19 8.20 -2.06 -13.46
N SER A 20 8.60 -1.48 -12.32
CA SER A 20 9.97 -1.60 -11.80
C SER A 20 10.28 -3.02 -11.33
N LEU A 21 9.36 -3.68 -10.62
CA LEU A 21 9.54 -5.08 -10.23
C LEU A 21 9.57 -6.01 -11.45
N GLY A 22 8.74 -5.70 -12.45
CA GLY A 22 8.70 -6.42 -13.72
C GLY A 22 10.02 -6.31 -14.51
N SER A 23 10.74 -5.20 -14.42
CA SER A 23 12.02 -5.02 -15.13
C SER A 23 13.14 -5.90 -14.60
N TYR A 24 13.02 -6.41 -13.37
CA TYR A 24 13.95 -7.37 -12.76
C TYR A 24 13.66 -8.83 -13.11
N ASN A 25 12.53 -9.12 -13.75
CA ASN A 25 12.22 -10.47 -14.17
C ASN A 25 13.09 -10.93 -15.36
N LYS A 26 13.29 -12.23 -15.45
CA LYS A 26 13.87 -12.84 -16.66
C LYS A 26 12.94 -12.59 -17.84
N TYR A 27 13.52 -12.32 -19.02
CA TYR A 27 12.77 -12.03 -20.24
C TYR A 27 11.75 -13.12 -20.61
N SER A 28 12.08 -14.39 -20.39
CA SER A 28 11.19 -15.54 -20.67
C SER A 28 10.26 -15.92 -19.51
N ASN A 29 10.14 -15.08 -18.48
CA ASN A 29 9.27 -15.36 -17.33
C ASN A 29 7.79 -15.29 -17.72
N ASN A 30 6.97 -16.18 -17.17
CA ASN A 30 5.53 -16.18 -17.44
C ASN A 30 4.80 -15.17 -16.53
N CYS A 31 4.87 -13.90 -16.92
CA CYS A 31 4.24 -12.80 -16.19
C CYS A 31 2.71 -12.91 -16.08
N TYR A 32 2.05 -13.57 -17.04
CA TYR A 32 0.60 -13.78 -16.99
C TYR A 32 0.20 -14.66 -15.82
N ARG A 33 0.94 -15.76 -15.60
CA ARG A 33 0.71 -16.66 -14.47
C ARG A 33 0.96 -15.94 -13.14
N ASP A 34 2.04 -15.17 -13.06
CA ASP A 34 2.37 -14.43 -11.84
C ASP A 34 1.32 -13.36 -11.53
N CYS A 35 0.79 -12.68 -12.56
CA CYS A 35 -0.32 -11.74 -12.42
C CYS A 35 -1.59 -12.42 -11.88
N VAL A 36 -1.95 -13.60 -12.39
CA VAL A 36 -3.10 -14.36 -11.86
C VAL A 36 -2.90 -14.72 -10.39
N TYR A 37 -1.70 -15.19 -10.00
CA TYR A 37 -1.42 -15.48 -8.60
C TYR A 37 -1.47 -14.23 -7.71
N LEU A 38 -0.91 -13.11 -8.17
CA LEU A 38 -0.95 -11.83 -7.45
C LEU A 38 -2.40 -11.38 -7.21
N CYS A 39 -3.25 -11.42 -8.25
CA CYS A 39 -4.68 -11.11 -8.15
C CYS A 39 -5.42 -12.00 -7.14
N LEU A 40 -5.20 -13.31 -7.22
CA LEU A 40 -5.86 -14.26 -6.33
C LEU A 40 -5.41 -14.10 -4.87
N LEU A 41 -4.10 -14.00 -4.63
CA LEU A 41 -3.54 -13.93 -3.28
C LEU A 41 -3.91 -12.62 -2.58
N ASN A 42 -3.83 -11.48 -3.28
CA ASN A 42 -4.22 -10.19 -2.71
C ASN A 42 -5.71 -10.13 -2.34
N SER A 43 -6.58 -10.61 -3.25
CA SER A 43 -8.02 -10.68 -2.99
C SER A 43 -8.36 -11.63 -1.85
N LEU A 44 -7.74 -12.82 -1.81
CA LEU A 44 -7.97 -13.81 -0.75
C LEU A 44 -7.51 -13.29 0.61
N THR A 45 -6.33 -12.63 0.66
CA THR A 45 -5.82 -12.02 1.89
C THR A 45 -6.78 -10.94 2.40
N SER A 46 -7.29 -10.08 1.50
CA SER A 46 -8.28 -9.06 1.86
C SER A 46 -9.59 -9.67 2.37
N PHE A 47 -10.03 -10.77 1.77
CA PHE A 47 -11.23 -11.50 2.19
C PHE A 47 -11.06 -12.13 3.58
N VAL A 48 -9.94 -12.81 3.84
CA VAL A 48 -9.61 -13.39 5.15
C VAL A 48 -9.45 -12.30 6.22
N ALA A 49 -8.76 -11.20 5.89
CA ALA A 49 -8.63 -10.04 6.77
C ALA A 49 -9.99 -9.44 7.13
N GLY A 50 -10.94 -9.40 6.18
CA GLY A 50 -12.32 -9.01 6.43
C GLY A 50 -12.96 -9.82 7.55
N PHE A 51 -12.90 -11.16 7.49
CA PHE A 51 -13.43 -12.00 8.59
C PHE A 51 -12.73 -11.73 9.92
N ALA A 52 -11.39 -11.59 9.92
CA ALA A 52 -10.65 -11.32 11.13
C ALA A 52 -11.06 -9.99 11.79
N ILE A 53 -11.17 -8.91 11.01
CA ILE A 53 -11.60 -7.60 11.50
C ILE A 53 -13.07 -7.63 11.97
N PHE A 54 -14.00 -8.10 11.14
CA PHE A 54 -15.42 -8.10 11.49
C PHE A 54 -15.77 -9.04 12.64
N SER A 55 -15.02 -10.13 12.85
CA SER A 55 -15.23 -11.00 14.02
C SER A 55 -14.82 -10.32 15.33
N VAL A 56 -13.70 -9.60 15.34
CA VAL A 56 -13.24 -8.82 16.50
C VAL A 56 -14.19 -7.66 16.80
N LEU A 57 -14.62 -6.92 15.77
CA LEU A 57 -15.60 -5.85 15.93
C LEU A 57 -16.96 -6.36 16.38
N GLY A 58 -17.42 -7.51 15.86
CA GLY A 58 -18.66 -8.15 16.29
C GLY A 58 -18.61 -8.61 17.74
N PHE A 59 -17.45 -9.10 18.20
CA PHE A 59 -17.21 -9.38 19.62
C PHE A 59 -17.31 -8.11 20.48
N MET A 60 -16.66 -7.03 20.07
CA MET A 60 -16.72 -5.73 20.77
C MET A 60 -18.15 -5.18 20.84
N ALA A 61 -18.89 -5.22 19.73
CA ALA A 61 -20.28 -4.78 19.66
C ALA A 61 -21.17 -5.57 20.63
N LYS A 62 -20.97 -6.90 20.72
CA LYS A 62 -21.69 -7.77 21.65
C LYS A 62 -21.37 -7.45 23.12
N GLU A 63 -20.10 -7.25 23.46
CA GLU A 63 -19.69 -6.93 24.84
C GLU A 63 -20.17 -5.55 25.31
N GLN A 64 -20.25 -4.59 24.39
CA GLN A 64 -20.70 -3.23 24.70
C GLN A 64 -22.22 -3.02 24.55
N GLY A 65 -22.93 -3.98 23.96
CA GLY A 65 -24.35 -3.84 23.65
C GLY A 65 -24.65 -2.73 22.64
N VAL A 66 -23.70 -2.40 21.78
CA VAL A 66 -23.84 -1.38 20.72
C VAL A 66 -23.99 -2.04 19.35
N ASP A 67 -24.60 -1.34 18.40
CA ASP A 67 -24.68 -1.81 17.03
C ASP A 67 -23.29 -1.84 16.36
N ILE A 68 -23.07 -2.79 15.45
CA ILE A 68 -21.77 -2.96 14.79
C ILE A 68 -21.38 -1.74 13.94
N SER A 69 -22.34 -0.98 13.44
CA SER A 69 -22.09 0.26 12.69
C SER A 69 -21.40 1.35 13.54
N MET A 70 -21.56 1.31 14.87
CA MET A 70 -20.93 2.27 15.78
C MET A 70 -19.46 1.95 16.08
N VAL A 71 -19.01 0.72 15.80
CA VAL A 71 -17.62 0.28 16.03
C VAL A 71 -16.84 0.09 14.74
N ALA A 72 -17.52 0.01 13.59
CA ALA A 72 -16.94 -0.18 12.27
C ALA A 72 -16.69 1.16 11.56
N GLU A 73 -15.83 2.02 12.13
CA GLU A 73 -15.31 3.19 11.41
C GLU A 73 -14.24 2.79 10.38
N SER A 74 -14.09 3.55 9.31
CA SER A 74 -13.04 3.33 8.29
C SER A 74 -11.83 4.21 8.56
N GLY A 75 -10.66 3.75 8.11
CA GLY A 75 -9.40 4.52 8.18
C GLY A 75 -8.53 4.17 9.40
N PRO A 76 -7.52 5.00 9.71
CA PRO A 76 -6.55 4.71 10.78
C PRO A 76 -7.19 4.52 12.16
N GLY A 77 -8.31 5.20 12.44
CA GLY A 77 -9.04 5.08 13.70
C GLY A 77 -9.52 3.65 13.98
N LEU A 78 -9.85 2.87 12.94
CA LEU A 78 -10.24 1.47 13.09
C LEU A 78 -9.11 0.65 13.71
N ALA A 79 -7.91 0.79 13.17
CA ALA A 79 -6.75 0.01 13.58
C ALA A 79 -6.13 0.51 14.88
N PHE A 80 -6.17 1.82 15.16
CA PHE A 80 -5.48 2.42 16.30
C PHE A 80 -6.37 2.83 17.47
N ILE A 81 -7.69 2.80 17.33
CA ILE A 81 -8.66 3.12 18.40
C ILE A 81 -9.58 1.93 18.65
N ALA A 82 -10.37 1.53 17.65
CA ALA A 82 -11.38 0.49 17.82
C ALA A 82 -10.76 -0.90 18.08
N TYR A 83 -9.75 -1.30 17.31
CA TYR A 83 -9.14 -2.62 17.45
C TYR A 83 -8.39 -2.82 18.79
N PRO A 84 -7.53 -1.91 19.27
CA PRO A 84 -6.89 -2.04 20.57
C PRO A 84 -7.91 -2.06 21.71
N HIS A 85 -9.01 -1.30 21.58
CA HIS A 85 -10.10 -1.35 22.53
C HIS A 85 -10.79 -2.71 22.55
N ALA A 86 -11.06 -3.32 21.39
CA ALA A 86 -11.63 -4.67 21.30
C ALA A 86 -10.68 -5.72 21.90
N VAL A 87 -9.38 -5.62 21.61
CA VAL A 87 -8.34 -6.50 22.15
C VAL A 87 -8.24 -6.41 23.68
N ALA A 88 -8.42 -5.22 24.25
CA ALA A 88 -8.39 -5.03 25.70
C ALA A 88 -9.50 -5.80 26.45
N LEU A 89 -10.60 -6.12 25.76
CA LEU A 89 -11.71 -6.92 26.30
C LEU A 89 -11.47 -8.43 26.20
N MET A 90 -10.47 -8.88 25.44
CA MET A 90 -10.18 -10.30 25.24
C MET A 90 -9.31 -10.87 26.37
N PRO A 91 -9.37 -12.20 26.62
CA PRO A 91 -8.39 -12.85 27.48
C PRO A 91 -6.98 -12.74 26.89
N LEU A 92 -5.98 -12.48 27.75
CA LEU A 92 -4.57 -12.28 27.36
C LEU A 92 -4.36 -11.12 26.36
N PRO A 93 -4.83 -9.89 26.66
CA PRO A 93 -4.85 -8.78 25.70
C PRO A 93 -3.45 -8.40 25.17
N GLN A 94 -2.42 -8.56 26.01
CA GLN A 94 -1.02 -8.27 25.63
C GLN A 94 -0.54 -9.13 24.46
N LEU A 95 -0.92 -10.41 24.41
CA LEU A 95 -0.50 -11.32 23.34
C LEU A 95 -1.10 -10.91 21.98
N TRP A 96 -2.41 -10.63 21.97
CA TRP A 96 -3.13 -10.22 20.77
C TRP A 96 -2.67 -8.86 20.26
N ALA A 97 -2.40 -7.91 21.15
CA ALA A 97 -1.87 -6.60 20.80
C ALA A 97 -0.50 -6.72 20.10
N ILE A 98 0.40 -7.56 20.63
CA ILE A 98 1.72 -7.80 20.01
C ILE A 98 1.56 -8.36 18.59
N PHE A 99 0.74 -9.39 18.40
CA PHE A 99 0.52 -9.96 17.06
C PHE A 99 -0.08 -8.95 16.08
N PHE A 100 -1.05 -8.15 16.54
CA PHE A 100 -1.70 -7.15 15.70
C PHE A 100 -0.76 -6.02 15.27
N PHE A 101 0.01 -5.45 16.21
CA PHE A 101 0.93 -4.36 15.87
C PHE A 101 2.13 -4.85 15.05
N ILE A 102 2.65 -6.05 15.32
CA ILE A 102 3.69 -6.66 14.46
C ILE A 102 3.16 -6.88 13.05
N MET A 103 1.91 -7.36 12.90
CA MET A 103 1.26 -7.50 11.60
C MET A 103 1.18 -6.15 10.87
N ILE A 104 0.72 -5.08 11.52
CA ILE A 104 0.66 -3.74 10.91
C ILE A 104 2.05 -3.27 10.47
N ILE A 105 3.08 -3.47 11.31
CA ILE A 105 4.45 -3.07 11.00
C ILE A 105 4.95 -3.81 9.75
N PHE A 106 4.77 -5.14 9.66
CA PHE A 106 5.20 -5.89 8.49
C PHE A 106 4.42 -5.52 7.22
N LEU A 107 3.09 -5.33 7.32
CA LEU A 107 2.29 -4.90 6.18
C LEU A 107 2.76 -3.54 5.64
N GLY A 108 3.04 -2.56 6.51
CA GLY A 108 3.54 -1.25 6.09
C GLY A 108 4.96 -1.30 5.55
N LEU A 109 5.84 -2.08 6.19
CA LEU A 109 7.25 -2.17 5.85
C LEU A 109 7.48 -2.83 4.49
N ASP A 110 6.75 -3.91 4.17
CA ASP A 110 6.88 -4.58 2.87
C ASP A 110 6.44 -3.66 1.72
N SER A 111 5.34 -2.93 1.89
CA SER A 111 4.87 -1.95 0.92
C SER A 111 5.83 -0.77 0.75
N GLU A 112 6.42 -0.27 1.85
CA GLU A 112 7.37 0.84 1.81
C GLU A 112 8.66 0.43 1.08
N PHE A 113 9.20 -0.76 1.35
CA PHE A 113 10.42 -1.23 0.69
C PHE A 113 10.25 -1.34 -0.82
N VAL A 114 9.12 -1.89 -1.26
CA VAL A 114 8.82 -2.03 -2.68
C VAL A 114 8.66 -0.66 -3.35
N SER A 115 8.01 0.31 -2.67
CA SER A 115 7.83 1.67 -3.18
C SER A 115 9.15 2.44 -3.29
N GLN A 116 10.02 2.33 -2.28
CA GLN A 116 11.37 2.90 -2.30
C GLN A 116 12.21 2.30 -3.42
N GLU A 117 12.19 0.98 -3.59
CA GLU A 117 12.93 0.30 -4.66
C GLU A 117 12.43 0.75 -6.04
N ALA A 118 11.11 0.91 -6.23
CA ALA A 118 10.55 1.39 -7.48
C ALA A 118 11.00 2.81 -7.84
N LEU A 119 11.06 3.72 -6.86
CA LEU A 119 11.55 5.08 -7.06
C LEU A 119 13.05 5.09 -7.40
N VAL A 120 13.87 4.36 -6.64
CA VAL A 120 15.31 4.26 -6.88
C VAL A 120 15.58 3.69 -8.28
N THR A 121 14.83 2.66 -8.69
CA THR A 121 14.96 2.01 -10.00
C THR A 121 14.59 2.96 -11.11
N SER A 122 13.42 3.62 -11.01
CA SER A 122 12.95 4.58 -12.01
C SER A 122 13.96 5.72 -12.24
N ILE A 123 14.56 6.25 -11.17
CA ILE A 123 15.58 7.31 -11.27
C ILE A 123 16.90 6.78 -11.83
N SER A 124 17.31 5.58 -11.42
CA SER A 124 18.56 4.96 -11.88
C SER A 124 18.51 4.64 -13.38
N ASP A 125 17.35 4.19 -13.87
CA ASP A 125 17.13 3.85 -15.27
C ASP A 125 17.08 5.08 -16.18
N MET A 126 16.69 6.25 -15.66
CA MET A 126 16.68 7.51 -16.40
C MET A 126 18.09 8.10 -16.62
N TYR A 127 19.03 7.82 -15.72
CA TYR A 127 20.43 8.30 -15.81
C TYR A 127 21.45 7.16 -15.61
N PRO A 128 21.51 6.20 -16.55
CA PRO A 128 22.29 4.97 -16.39
C PRO A 128 23.79 5.24 -16.25
N ASP A 129 24.33 6.18 -17.04
CA ASP A 129 25.77 6.51 -17.04
C ASP A 129 26.26 7.01 -15.67
N PHE A 130 25.38 7.63 -14.88
CA PHE A 130 25.73 8.15 -13.56
C PHE A 130 25.47 7.15 -12.44
N PHE A 131 24.35 6.40 -12.49
CA PHE A 131 23.89 5.51 -11.40
C PHE A 131 24.21 4.02 -11.57
N GLN A 132 24.81 3.60 -12.70
CA GLN A 132 25.28 2.20 -12.88
C GLN A 132 26.27 1.74 -11.79
N ASN A 133 26.99 2.66 -11.14
CA ASN A 133 27.89 2.31 -10.04
C ASN A 133 27.09 1.99 -8.76
N HIS A 134 27.24 0.77 -8.24
CA HIS A 134 26.58 0.29 -7.03
C HIS A 134 26.70 1.23 -5.81
N CYS A 135 27.81 1.95 -5.66
CA CYS A 135 27.98 2.90 -4.56
C CYS A 135 27.05 4.12 -4.70
N ARG A 136 26.86 4.61 -5.93
CA ARG A 136 26.01 5.77 -6.21
C ARG A 136 24.54 5.44 -6.10
N ARG A 137 24.14 4.23 -6.51
CA ARG A 137 22.77 3.72 -6.28
C ARG A 137 22.43 3.63 -4.79
N LYS A 138 23.36 3.13 -3.96
CA LYS A 138 23.18 3.10 -2.50
C LYS A 138 23.08 4.51 -1.91
N LEU A 139 23.87 5.47 -2.42
CA LEU A 139 23.79 6.87 -1.99
C LEU A 139 22.46 7.51 -2.41
N LEU A 140 21.94 7.20 -3.59
CA LEU A 140 20.62 7.63 -4.05
C LEU A 140 19.51 7.10 -3.13
N LEU A 141 19.55 5.81 -2.79
CA LEU A 141 18.61 5.22 -1.83
C LEU A 141 18.66 5.94 -0.49
N LEU A 142 19.87 6.19 0.05
CA LEU A 142 20.02 6.93 1.30
C LEU A 142 19.45 8.36 1.18
N ALA A 143 19.72 9.05 0.08
CA ALA A 143 19.21 10.41 -0.14
C ALA A 143 17.68 10.46 -0.21
N ILE A 144 17.04 9.50 -0.91
CA ILE A 144 15.57 9.40 -0.98
C ILE A 144 15.01 9.07 0.40
N ALA A 145 15.59 8.12 1.13
CA ALA A 145 15.15 7.74 2.48
C ALA A 145 15.29 8.88 3.50
N VAL A 146 16.38 9.65 3.44
CA VAL A 146 16.55 10.84 4.28
C VAL A 146 15.54 11.92 3.88
N GLY A 147 15.31 12.12 2.59
CA GLY A 147 14.28 13.04 2.10
C GLY A 147 12.88 12.67 2.57
N SER A 148 12.49 11.40 2.45
CA SER A 148 11.18 10.90 2.92
C SER A 148 11.06 11.01 4.44
N PHE A 149 12.13 10.74 5.19
CA PHE A 149 12.16 10.94 6.64
C PHE A 149 11.91 12.41 7.02
N LEU A 150 12.59 13.36 6.37
CA LEU A 150 12.41 14.79 6.64
C LEU A 150 10.99 15.27 6.35
N VAL A 151 10.37 14.79 5.26
CA VAL A 151 8.94 15.07 4.98
C VAL A 151 8.04 14.40 6.02
N GLY A 152 8.36 13.17 6.41
CA GLY A 152 7.64 12.41 7.44
C GLY A 152 7.62 13.10 8.80
N LEU A 153 8.65 13.86 9.16
CA LEU A 153 8.68 14.66 10.40
C LEU A 153 7.50 15.65 10.49
N LEU A 154 7.00 16.16 9.35
CA LEU A 154 5.82 17.04 9.35
C LEU A 154 4.57 16.30 9.88
N MET A 155 4.44 15.00 9.58
CA MET A 155 3.31 14.17 10.00
C MET A 155 3.41 13.73 11.47
N VAL A 156 4.54 13.93 12.15
CA VAL A 156 4.76 13.60 13.57
C VAL A 156 4.48 14.80 14.49
N THR A 157 4.18 15.97 13.94
CA THR A 157 3.79 17.15 14.72
C THR A 157 2.39 16.99 15.34
N GLU A 158 2.03 17.83 16.33
CA GLU A 158 0.69 17.83 16.96
C GLU A 158 -0.46 17.98 15.96
N GLY A 159 -0.23 18.71 14.86
CA GLY A 159 -1.17 18.84 13.74
C GLY A 159 -0.97 17.81 12.62
N GLY A 160 -0.09 16.83 12.81
CA GLY A 160 0.38 15.91 11.79
C GLY A 160 -0.72 15.04 11.19
N LEU A 161 -1.76 14.70 11.96
CA LEU A 161 -2.91 13.94 11.46
C LEU A 161 -3.67 14.69 10.34
N TYR A 162 -3.75 16.02 10.41
CA TYR A 162 -4.37 16.82 9.34
C TYR A 162 -3.53 16.78 8.06
N ILE A 163 -2.20 16.86 8.19
CA ILE A 163 -1.28 16.74 7.06
C ILE A 163 -1.38 15.34 6.45
N PHE A 164 -1.39 14.30 7.30
CA PHE A 164 -1.56 12.91 6.88
C PHE A 164 -2.86 12.73 6.07
N GLN A 165 -4.00 13.20 6.59
CA GLN A 165 -5.29 13.09 5.90
C GLN A 165 -5.32 13.86 4.57
N LEU A 166 -4.67 15.03 4.52
CA LEU A 166 -4.54 15.80 3.28
C LEU A 166 -3.76 15.01 2.22
N PHE A 167 -2.62 14.43 2.59
CA PHE A 167 -1.82 13.60 1.70
C PHE A 167 -2.55 12.33 1.27
N ASP A 168 -3.18 11.62 2.21
CA ASP A 168 -3.95 10.41 1.95
C ASP A 168 -5.09 10.67 0.94
N TYR A 169 -5.82 11.78 1.11
CA TYR A 169 -6.94 12.11 0.25
C TYR A 169 -6.54 12.69 -1.11
N TYR A 170 -5.45 13.47 -1.22
CA TYR A 170 -5.10 14.20 -2.44
C TYR A 170 -3.88 13.66 -3.20
N ALA A 171 -2.88 13.06 -2.55
CA ALA A 171 -1.63 12.71 -3.21
C ALA A 171 -1.79 11.49 -4.14
N CYS A 172 -2.26 10.38 -3.59
CA CYS A 172 -2.34 9.10 -4.30
C CYS A 172 -3.73 8.45 -4.13
N SER A 173 -4.80 9.26 -4.22
CA SER A 173 -6.17 8.80 -4.03
C SER A 173 -7.02 8.98 -5.29
N GLY A 174 -7.87 7.97 -5.53
CA GLY A 174 -8.98 7.95 -6.47
C GLY A 174 -8.68 8.56 -7.83
N MET A 175 -9.00 9.85 -7.99
CA MET A 175 -9.02 10.55 -9.27
C MET A 175 -7.65 10.64 -9.95
N THR A 176 -6.56 10.81 -9.20
CA THR A 176 -5.20 10.92 -9.79
C THR A 176 -4.75 9.58 -10.36
N LEU A 177 -4.92 8.50 -9.59
CA LEU A 177 -4.61 7.13 -10.04
C LEU A 177 -5.48 6.69 -11.22
N LEU A 178 -6.78 6.98 -11.18
CA LEU A 178 -7.69 6.67 -12.28
C LEU A 178 -7.32 7.42 -13.57
N LEU A 179 -6.91 8.68 -13.47
CA LEU A 179 -6.43 9.44 -14.61
C LEU A 179 -5.16 8.81 -15.20
N PHE A 180 -4.18 8.44 -14.35
CA PHE A 180 -2.98 7.74 -14.81
C PHE A 180 -3.30 6.40 -15.47
N ALA A 181 -4.26 5.65 -14.93
CA ALA A 181 -4.70 4.38 -15.53
C ALA A 181 -5.30 4.55 -16.92
N ILE A 182 -6.16 5.56 -17.10
CA ILE A 182 -6.73 5.89 -18.41
C ILE A 182 -5.62 6.28 -19.38
N LEU A 183 -4.71 7.18 -18.98
CA LEU A 183 -3.62 7.63 -19.84
C LEU A 183 -2.66 6.50 -20.22
N GLN A 184 -2.22 5.68 -19.26
CA GLN A 184 -1.33 4.54 -19.54
C GLN A 184 -2.00 3.50 -20.46
N SER A 185 -3.27 3.17 -20.22
CA SER A 185 -4.00 2.21 -21.06
C SER A 185 -4.21 2.73 -22.49
N LEU A 186 -4.49 4.04 -22.66
CA LEU A 186 -4.58 4.66 -23.99
C LEU A 186 -3.22 4.70 -24.70
N CYS A 187 -2.15 5.07 -23.99
CA CYS A 187 -0.79 5.08 -24.54
C CYS A 187 -0.37 3.68 -25.01
N ILE A 188 -0.58 2.63 -24.22
CA ILE A 188 -0.19 1.27 -24.58
C ILE A 188 -1.13 0.71 -25.66
N GLY A 189 -2.44 0.84 -25.48
CA GLY A 189 -3.44 0.22 -26.34
C GLY A 189 -3.55 0.86 -27.73
N TRP A 190 -3.53 2.20 -27.80
CA TRP A 190 -3.77 2.95 -29.05
C TRP A 190 -2.52 3.60 -29.63
N VAL A 191 -1.63 4.18 -28.83
CA VAL A 191 -0.45 4.90 -29.35
C VAL A 191 0.68 3.94 -29.70
N TYR A 192 1.09 3.09 -28.76
CA TYR A 192 2.10 2.05 -28.98
C TYR A 192 1.53 0.91 -29.84
N GLY A 193 0.26 0.58 -29.61
CA GLY A 193 -0.54 -0.32 -30.41
C GLY A 193 -0.38 -1.78 -29.99
N LYS A 194 -1.52 -2.49 -29.92
CA LYS A 194 -1.60 -3.90 -29.51
C LYS A 194 -0.66 -4.85 -30.27
N VAL A 195 -0.32 -4.56 -31.53
CA VAL A 195 0.53 -5.45 -32.34
C VAL A 195 2.00 -5.40 -31.91
N ASN A 196 2.43 -4.28 -31.32
CA ASN A 196 3.81 -4.08 -30.88
C ASN A 196 4.02 -4.47 -29.41
N PHE A 197 2.94 -4.69 -28.66
CA PHE A 197 2.92 -5.06 -27.24
C PHE A 197 2.77 -6.57 -27.07
#